data_AF-A0A7W0GUU2-F1
#
_entry.id   AF-A0A7W0GUU2-F1
#
_cell.length_a   1.000
_cell.length_b   1.000
_cell.length_c   1.000
_cell.angle_alpha   90.00
_cell.angle_beta   90.00
_cell.angle_gamma   90.00
#
_symmetry.space_group_name_H-M   'P 1'
#
loop_
_entity.id
_entity.type
_entity.pdbx_description
1 polymer ?
#
loop_
_entity_poly.entity_id
_entity_poly.type
_entity_poly.pdbx_seq_one_letter_code
_entity_poly.pdbx_strand_id
1 'polypeptide(L)'
;MHLDEEELQRLMHGESVPALGRSPREHMAGCAECRERLRQAERDEGEIHALLRLVDHPSPGVRAESVVAGAVAGGGGWRRWAAGIVLALTLGGVAYAAPGSPVRNWARALLEWGDDAPEFAPLPPPPEMAGLAIAPGPALTVLFRSVSPAGHVRVSLGDGSEVRVRGPVGAATFTSDGGRLAIDNRSSDATFEIEIPRVAPRVEIRVAGERIFLKEGGRVSAAGGRAVGEVYLIPLALPSP
;
A
#
# COMPACT_ATOMS: atom_id res chain seq x y z
N MET A 1 -12.30 14.89 41.41
CA MET A 1 -11.66 15.28 40.14
C MET A 1 -10.71 14.15 39.78
N HIS A 2 -10.94 13.50 38.65
CA HIS A 2 -10.13 12.38 38.16
C HIS A 2 -9.16 12.89 37.10
N LEU A 3 -8.09 12.15 36.85
CA LEU A 3 -7.25 12.38 35.67
C LEU A 3 -8.08 12.17 34.40
N ASP A 4 -7.86 13.00 33.41
CA ASP A 4 -8.40 12.75 32.07
C ASP A 4 -7.61 11.63 31.36
N GLU A 5 -8.10 11.21 30.20
CA GLU A 5 -7.52 10.10 29.44
C GLU A 5 -6.10 10.43 28.95
N GLU A 6 -5.85 11.68 28.55
CA GLU A 6 -4.55 12.12 28.05
C GLU A 6 -3.49 12.12 29.17
N GLU A 7 -3.85 12.62 30.36
CA GLU A 7 -3.01 12.58 31.55
C GLU A 7 -2.71 11.13 31.98
N LEU A 8 -3.70 10.24 31.89
CA LEU A 8 -3.55 8.81 32.19
C LEU A 8 -2.57 8.13 31.21
N GLN A 9 -2.71 8.38 29.91
CA GLN A 9 -1.81 7.85 28.88
C GLN A 9 -0.38 8.38 29.03
N ARG A 10 -0.20 9.68 29.28
CA ARG A 10 1.13 10.26 29.55
C ARG A 10 1.78 9.65 30.78
N LEU A 11 1.00 9.40 31.84
CA LEU A 11 1.51 8.74 33.03
C LEU A 11 1.96 7.30 32.72
N MET A 12 1.17 6.56 31.94
CA MET A 12 1.46 5.18 31.50
C MET A 12 2.76 5.10 30.71
N HIS A 13 3.01 6.04 29.79
CA HIS A 13 4.24 6.08 28.98
C HIS A 13 5.42 6.79 29.65
N GLY A 14 5.29 7.25 30.90
CA GLY A 14 6.35 7.95 31.63
C GLY A 14 6.60 9.39 31.19
N GLU A 15 5.70 9.96 30.38
CA GLU A 15 5.79 11.31 29.79
C GLU A 15 5.19 12.41 30.68
N SER A 16 4.88 12.12 31.95
CA SER A 16 4.28 13.07 32.87
C SER A 16 5.22 14.27 33.12
N VAL A 17 4.91 15.42 32.52
CA VAL A 17 5.53 16.71 32.84
C VAL A 17 4.96 17.21 34.19
N PRO A 18 5.77 17.70 35.12
CA PRO A 18 5.25 18.30 36.34
C PRO A 18 4.49 19.59 36.00
N ALA A 19 3.16 19.49 35.92
CA ALA A 19 2.29 20.66 35.87
C ALA A 19 2.33 21.42 37.21
N LEU A 20 1.97 22.70 37.21
CA LEU A 20 1.92 23.61 38.37
C LEU A 20 0.88 23.21 39.46
N GLY A 21 0.44 21.95 39.51
CA GLY A 21 -0.52 21.39 40.45
C GLY A 21 -0.04 20.12 41.14
N ARG A 22 -0.95 19.47 41.87
CA ARG A 22 -0.69 18.20 42.58
C ARG A 22 -0.31 17.14 41.55
N SER A 23 0.83 16.45 41.73
CA SER A 23 1.37 15.61 40.65
C SER A 23 0.42 14.45 40.34
N PRO A 24 0.30 14.01 39.06
CA PRO A 24 -0.53 12.85 38.72
C PRO A 24 -0.21 11.60 39.56
N ARG A 25 1.06 11.42 39.93
CA ARG A 25 1.52 10.34 40.83
C ARG A 25 0.97 10.48 42.25
N GLU A 26 0.96 11.68 42.81
CA GLU A 26 0.34 11.94 44.13
C GLU A 26 -1.17 11.71 44.10
N HIS A 27 -1.84 12.15 43.02
CA HIS A 27 -3.26 11.84 42.83
C HIS A 27 -3.49 10.32 42.79
N MET A 28 -2.61 9.58 42.11
CA MET A 28 -2.70 8.13 42.00
C MET A 28 -2.52 7.39 43.32
N ALA A 29 -1.75 7.93 44.25
CA ALA A 29 -1.66 7.39 45.61
C ALA A 29 -3.00 7.52 46.35
N GLY A 30 -3.77 8.58 46.10
CA GLY A 30 -5.04 8.87 46.79
C GLY A 30 -6.31 8.35 46.12
N CYS A 31 -6.32 8.11 44.80
CA CYS A 31 -7.53 7.79 44.05
C CYS A 31 -7.58 6.32 43.58
N ALA A 32 -8.49 5.52 44.14
CA ALA A 32 -8.65 4.12 43.75
C ALA A 32 -9.22 3.93 42.34
N GLU A 33 -10.13 4.82 41.91
CA GLU A 33 -10.77 4.74 40.59
C GLU A 33 -9.77 4.95 39.46
N CYS A 34 -8.96 6.01 39.52
CA CYS A 34 -7.95 6.25 38.51
C CYS A 34 -6.94 5.08 38.47
N ARG A 35 -6.63 4.43 39.61
CA ARG A 35 -5.71 3.27 39.63
C ARG A 35 -6.30 2.09 38.87
N GLU A 36 -7.61 1.89 38.98
CA GLU A 36 -8.28 0.84 38.21
C GLU A 36 -8.34 1.18 36.72
N ARG A 37 -8.57 2.45 36.36
CA ARG A 37 -8.49 2.90 34.96
C ARG A 37 -7.10 2.68 34.37
N LEU A 38 -6.03 2.99 35.11
CA LEU A 38 -4.66 2.73 34.67
C LEU A 38 -4.40 1.24 34.44
N ARG A 39 -4.82 0.37 35.37
CA ARG A 39 -4.71 -1.09 35.19
C ARG A 39 -5.51 -1.61 34.00
N GLN A 40 -6.67 -1.02 33.73
CA GLN A 40 -7.47 -1.37 32.58
C GLN A 40 -6.74 -1.00 31.28
N ALA A 41 -6.22 0.22 31.19
CA ALA A 41 -5.45 0.67 30.03
C ALA A 41 -4.20 -0.20 29.78
N GLU A 42 -3.46 -0.56 30.83
CA GLU A 42 -2.31 -1.47 30.73
C GLU A 42 -2.70 -2.88 30.22
N ARG A 43 -3.87 -3.40 30.62
CA ARG A 43 -4.40 -4.68 30.10
C ARG A 43 -4.74 -4.58 28.62
N ASP A 44 -5.42 -3.50 28.22
CA ASP A 44 -5.87 -3.29 26.84
C ASP A 44 -4.66 -3.11 25.90
N GLU A 45 -3.63 -2.35 26.30
CA GLU A 45 -2.36 -2.22 25.56
C GLU A 45 -1.65 -3.57 25.43
N GLY A 46 -1.61 -4.37 26.51
CA GLY A 46 -1.05 -5.71 26.49
C GLY A 46 -1.76 -6.67 25.53
N GLU A 47 -3.08 -6.58 25.42
CA GLU A 47 -3.90 -7.35 24.47
C GLU A 47 -3.60 -6.95 23.03
N ILE A 48 -3.53 -5.64 22.75
CA ILE A 48 -3.16 -5.12 21.42
C ILE A 48 -1.78 -5.63 21.00
N HIS A 49 -0.77 -5.54 21.88
CA HIS A 49 0.56 -6.06 21.59
C HIS A 49 0.59 -7.58 21.41
N ALA A 50 -0.24 -8.33 22.13
CA ALA A 50 -0.37 -9.77 21.92
C ALA A 50 -0.94 -10.09 20.53
N LEU A 51 -1.96 -9.36 20.08
CA LEU A 51 -2.54 -9.51 18.74
C LEU A 51 -1.56 -9.11 17.64
N LEU A 52 -0.82 -8.01 17.79
CA LEU A 52 0.18 -7.58 16.82
C LEU A 52 1.30 -8.61 16.65
N ARG A 53 1.74 -9.26 17.72
CA ARG A 53 2.73 -10.35 17.65
C ARG A 53 2.26 -11.57 16.86
N LEU A 54 0.94 -11.80 16.75
CA LEU A 54 0.41 -12.86 15.88
C LEU A 54 0.53 -12.51 14.40
N VAL A 55 0.56 -11.21 14.06
CA VAL A 55 0.71 -10.71 12.68
C VAL A 55 2.19 -10.55 12.30
N ASP A 56 3.07 -10.27 13.27
CA ASP A 56 4.52 -10.20 13.09
C ASP A 56 5.13 -11.60 12.81
N HIS A 57 4.89 -12.12 11.61
CA HIS A 57 5.68 -13.22 11.08
C HIS A 57 7.08 -12.70 10.68
N PRO A 58 8.15 -13.47 10.92
CA PRO A 58 9.48 -13.09 10.47
C PRO A 58 9.45 -12.89 8.95
N SER A 59 9.92 -11.73 8.49
CA SER A 59 10.06 -11.47 7.06
C SER A 59 10.87 -12.62 6.43
N PRO A 60 10.39 -13.26 5.34
CA PRO A 60 11.11 -14.34 4.72
C PRO A 60 12.52 -13.86 4.36
N GLY A 61 13.54 -14.62 4.78
CA GLY A 61 14.92 -14.30 4.48
C GLY A 61 15.15 -14.31 2.97
N VAL A 62 15.10 -13.15 2.33
CA VAL A 62 15.43 -13.00 0.91
C VAL A 62 16.94 -13.08 0.78
N ARG A 63 17.44 -14.21 0.29
CA ARG A 63 18.85 -14.40 -0.05
C ARG A 63 19.21 -13.50 -1.23
N ALA A 64 20.26 -12.69 -1.09
CA ALA A 64 20.71 -11.78 -2.15
C ALA A 64 20.99 -12.53 -3.46
N GLU A 65 21.45 -13.79 -3.37
CA GLU A 65 21.70 -14.66 -4.52
C GLU A 65 20.43 -14.97 -5.32
N SER A 66 19.27 -15.06 -4.66
CA SER A 66 17.98 -15.30 -5.33
C SER A 66 17.49 -14.10 -6.14
N VAL A 67 17.81 -12.89 -5.67
CA VAL A 67 17.51 -11.63 -6.39
C VAL A 67 18.42 -11.51 -7.62
N VAL A 68 19.71 -11.81 -7.47
CA VAL A 68 20.68 -11.81 -8.58
C VAL A 68 20.32 -12.88 -9.60
N ALA A 69 20.02 -14.11 -9.18
CA ALA A 69 19.64 -15.20 -10.10
C ALA A 69 18.38 -14.84 -10.91
N GLY A 70 17.39 -14.19 -10.30
CA GLY A 70 16.20 -13.67 -11.00
C GLY A 70 16.53 -12.58 -12.02
N ALA A 71 17.45 -11.66 -11.68
CA ALA A 71 17.91 -10.61 -12.58
C ALA A 71 18.72 -11.16 -13.78
N VAL A 72 19.46 -12.26 -13.59
CA VAL A 72 20.19 -12.91 -14.68
C VAL A 72 19.27 -13.81 -15.53
N ALA A 73 18.17 -14.35 -15.00
CA ALA A 73 17.23 -15.16 -15.79
C ALA A 73 16.32 -14.34 -16.73
N GLY A 74 16.14 -13.04 -16.48
CA GLY A 74 15.32 -12.15 -17.32
C GLY A 74 16.03 -11.71 -18.61
N GLY A 75 15.73 -12.39 -19.72
CA GLY A 75 16.29 -12.11 -21.05
C GLY A 75 15.79 -10.80 -21.69
N GLY A 76 16.75 -10.01 -22.19
CA GLY A 76 16.61 -9.29 -23.47
C GLY A 76 15.98 -7.90 -23.51
N GLY A 77 16.54 -6.90 -22.79
CA GLY A 77 16.26 -5.49 -23.13
C GLY A 77 16.72 -4.47 -22.09
N TRP A 78 16.40 -4.70 -20.83
CA TRP A 78 16.72 -3.78 -19.71
C TRP A 78 18.19 -3.84 -19.27
N ARG A 79 18.88 -4.95 -19.57
CA ARG A 79 20.23 -5.29 -19.10
C ARG A 79 21.30 -4.24 -19.38
N ARG A 80 21.13 -3.37 -20.39
CA ARG A 80 22.10 -2.29 -20.70
C ARG A 80 22.02 -1.11 -19.73
N TRP A 81 20.86 -0.83 -19.15
CA TRP A 81 20.69 0.28 -18.20
C TRP A 81 21.07 -0.12 -16.77
N ALA A 82 20.78 -1.36 -16.36
CA ALA A 82 21.10 -1.83 -15.00
C ALA A 82 22.61 -2.04 -14.78
N ALA A 83 23.38 -2.37 -15.82
CA ALA A 83 24.83 -2.56 -15.71
C ALA A 83 25.57 -1.26 -15.32
N GLY A 84 25.06 -0.08 -15.72
CA GLY A 84 25.67 1.21 -15.37
C GLY A 84 25.56 1.54 -13.88
N ILE A 85 24.41 1.29 -13.27
CA ILE A 85 24.13 1.63 -11.87
C ILE A 85 24.88 0.69 -10.92
N VAL A 86 24.96 -0.60 -11.25
CA VAL A 86 25.67 -1.58 -10.40
C VAL A 86 27.19 -1.41 -10.49
N LEU A 87 27.74 -1.05 -11.66
CA LEU A 87 29.16 -0.74 -11.80
C LEU A 87 29.53 0.53 -11.00
N ALA A 88 28.65 1.54 -10.97
CA ALA A 88 28.86 2.75 -10.18
C ALA A 88 28.83 2.48 -8.66
N LEU A 89 27.94 1.62 -8.18
CA LEU A 89 27.82 1.31 -6.75
C LEU A 89 28.92 0.37 -6.22
N THR A 90 29.42 -0.55 -7.05
CA THR A 90 30.45 -1.51 -6.62
C THR A 90 31.85 -0.89 -6.50
N LEU A 91 32.16 0.16 -7.28
CA LEU A 91 33.40 0.93 -7.11
C LEU A 91 33.38 1.84 -5.86
N GLY A 92 32.21 2.20 -5.34
CA GLY A 92 32.08 3.09 -4.16
C GLY A 92 32.18 2.40 -2.80
N GLY A 93 31.88 1.09 -2.72
CA GLY A 93 31.64 0.42 -1.44
C GLY A 93 32.87 0.05 -0.59
N VAL A 94 34.08 -0.01 -1.17
CA VAL A 94 35.25 -0.62 -0.47
C VAL A 94 36.16 0.42 0.22
N ALA A 95 35.96 1.72 0.00
CA ALA A 95 36.91 2.77 0.42
C ALA A 95 36.53 3.55 1.70
N TYR A 96 35.61 3.06 2.54
CA TYR A 96 35.14 3.82 3.71
C TYR A 96 36.00 3.67 4.98
N ALA A 97 36.96 2.74 5.03
CA ALA A 97 37.67 2.41 6.27
C ALA A 97 39.15 2.89 6.37
N ALA A 98 39.71 3.56 5.35
CA ALA A 98 41.10 4.01 5.37
C ALA A 98 41.23 5.52 5.70
N PRO A 99 41.94 5.91 6.78
CA PRO A 99 42.24 7.32 7.06
C PRO A 99 43.19 7.88 5.99
N GLY A 100 42.75 8.93 5.28
CA GLY A 100 43.47 9.54 4.16
C GLY A 100 42.83 9.35 2.78
N SER A 101 41.65 8.74 2.70
CA SER A 101 40.93 8.51 1.44
C SER A 101 40.50 9.83 0.75
N PRO A 102 40.78 10.02 -0.56
CA PRO A 102 40.33 11.18 -1.34
C PRO A 102 38.79 11.28 -1.43
N VAL A 103 38.07 10.20 -1.09
CA VAL A 103 36.61 10.17 -1.01
C VAL A 103 36.08 11.11 0.10
N ARG A 104 36.84 11.36 1.17
CA ARG A 104 36.44 12.35 2.18
C ARG A 104 36.46 13.78 1.63
N ASN A 105 37.42 14.11 0.76
CA ASN A 105 37.45 15.42 0.11
C ASN A 105 36.34 15.51 -0.94
N TRP A 106 36.03 14.44 -1.66
CA TRP A 106 34.91 14.40 -2.60
C TRP A 106 33.55 14.51 -1.89
N ALA A 107 33.37 13.83 -0.74
CA ALA A 107 32.18 13.94 0.09
C ALA A 107 32.02 15.34 0.70
N ARG A 108 33.14 15.99 1.07
CA ARG A 108 33.12 17.38 1.55
C ARG A 108 32.82 18.36 0.40
N ALA A 109 33.36 18.11 -0.80
CA ALA A 109 33.02 18.88 -2.00
C ALA A 109 31.55 18.71 -2.42
N LEU A 110 30.94 17.53 -2.21
CA LEU A 110 29.50 17.32 -2.42
C LEU A 110 28.62 18.03 -1.38
N LEU A 111 29.07 18.12 -0.13
CA LEU A 111 28.37 18.88 0.92
C LEU A 111 28.48 20.38 0.68
N GLU A 112 29.63 20.87 0.20
CA GLU A 112 29.85 22.27 -0.19
C GLU A 112 29.15 22.64 -1.51
N TRP A 113 28.88 21.67 -2.40
CA TRP A 113 28.01 21.86 -3.57
C TRP A 113 26.51 21.94 -3.20
N GLY A 114 26.16 21.62 -1.95
CA GLY A 114 24.79 21.53 -1.46
C GLY A 114 24.11 22.85 -1.13
N ASP A 115 24.84 23.97 -1.08
CA ASP A 115 24.23 25.30 -0.90
C ASP A 115 23.57 25.84 -2.19
N ASP A 116 23.87 25.20 -3.34
CA ASP A 116 23.20 25.41 -4.64
C ASP A 116 22.58 24.09 -5.15
N ALA A 117 22.11 23.22 -4.23
CA ALA A 117 21.33 22.06 -4.62
C ALA A 117 20.04 22.54 -5.31
N PRO A 118 19.71 22.10 -6.54
CA PRO A 118 18.41 22.38 -7.12
C PRO A 118 17.37 21.88 -6.14
N GLU A 119 16.51 22.78 -5.67
CA GLU A 119 15.37 22.47 -4.84
C GLU A 119 14.60 21.35 -5.55
N PHE A 120 14.75 20.11 -5.07
CA PHE A 120 14.01 18.99 -5.61
C PHE A 120 12.56 19.32 -5.37
N ALA A 121 11.85 19.72 -6.43
CA ALA A 121 10.41 19.91 -6.37
C ALA A 121 9.84 18.65 -5.70
N PRO A 122 9.07 18.79 -4.61
CA PRO A 122 8.53 17.64 -3.91
C PRO A 122 7.83 16.77 -4.93
N LEU A 123 8.07 15.44 -4.88
CA LEU A 123 7.34 14.53 -5.75
C LEU A 123 5.85 14.84 -5.60
N PRO A 124 5.09 14.96 -6.71
CA PRO A 124 3.66 15.19 -6.60
C PRO A 124 3.08 14.11 -5.68
N PRO A 125 2.22 14.48 -4.73
CA PRO A 125 1.61 13.52 -3.84
C PRO A 125 0.91 12.44 -4.68
N PRO A 126 0.93 11.17 -4.24
CA PRO A 126 0.23 10.12 -4.96
C PRO A 126 -1.24 10.52 -5.14
N PRO A 127 -1.84 10.19 -6.29
CA PRO A 127 -3.24 10.54 -6.53
C PRO A 127 -4.11 9.95 -5.43
N GLU A 128 -4.97 10.78 -4.86
CA GLU A 128 -5.93 10.34 -3.85
C GLU A 128 -6.92 9.36 -4.50
N MET A 129 -7.14 8.22 -3.83
CA MET A 129 -7.97 7.14 -4.34
C MET A 129 -9.26 7.04 -3.52
N ALA A 130 -10.40 7.01 -4.21
CA ALA A 130 -11.69 6.65 -3.63
C ALA A 130 -12.04 5.20 -4.01
N GLY A 131 -12.86 4.53 -3.21
CA GLY A 131 -13.27 3.16 -3.53
C GLY A 131 -14.48 2.65 -2.77
N LEU A 132 -14.93 1.47 -3.19
CA LEU A 132 -16.05 0.73 -2.62
C LEU A 132 -15.63 -0.73 -2.39
N ALA A 133 -16.04 -1.31 -1.28
CA ALA A 133 -15.91 -2.74 -1.00
C ALA A 133 -17.31 -3.37 -1.00
N ILE A 134 -17.46 -4.52 -1.67
CA ILE A 134 -18.74 -5.23 -1.78
C ILE A 134 -18.56 -6.74 -1.69
N ALA A 135 -19.44 -7.39 -0.95
CA ALA A 135 -19.48 -8.85 -0.90
C ALA A 135 -19.88 -9.42 -2.28
N PRO A 136 -19.15 -10.40 -2.83
CA PRO A 136 -19.40 -10.91 -4.19
C PRO A 136 -20.69 -11.73 -4.33
N GLY A 137 -21.24 -12.27 -3.23
CA GLY A 137 -22.39 -13.17 -3.28
C GLY A 137 -22.13 -14.43 -4.15
N PRO A 138 -23.18 -15.01 -4.78
CA PRO A 138 -23.00 -16.13 -5.72
C PRO A 138 -22.40 -15.69 -7.07
N ALA A 139 -22.63 -14.45 -7.48
CA ALA A 139 -22.06 -13.84 -8.67
C ALA A 139 -22.08 -12.31 -8.55
N LEU A 140 -20.98 -11.65 -8.93
CA LEU A 140 -20.87 -10.19 -9.00
C LEU A 140 -20.53 -9.75 -10.43
N THR A 141 -21.25 -8.75 -10.94
CA THR A 141 -20.90 -8.07 -12.19
C THR A 141 -20.43 -6.64 -11.92
N VAL A 142 -19.18 -6.34 -12.24
CA VAL A 142 -18.64 -4.97 -12.26
C VAL A 142 -18.81 -4.41 -13.67
N LEU A 143 -19.55 -3.32 -13.82
CA LEU A 143 -19.87 -2.73 -15.11
C LEU A 143 -19.33 -1.30 -15.21
N PHE A 144 -18.36 -1.09 -16.08
CA PHE A 144 -17.99 0.23 -16.59
C PHE A 144 -19.00 0.65 -17.66
N ARG A 145 -19.68 1.78 -17.44
CA ARG A 145 -20.74 2.26 -18.34
C ARG A 145 -20.21 2.86 -19.63
N SER A 146 -18.97 3.31 -19.65
CA SER A 146 -18.37 3.98 -20.82
C SER A 146 -17.03 3.35 -21.19
N VAL A 147 -16.79 3.27 -22.50
CA VAL A 147 -15.50 2.91 -23.07
C VAL A 147 -14.53 4.06 -22.84
N SER A 148 -13.29 3.76 -22.43
CA SER A 148 -12.21 4.74 -22.33
C SER A 148 -10.98 4.19 -23.07
N PRO A 149 -10.55 4.82 -24.18
CA PRO A 149 -9.43 4.33 -24.98
C PRO A 149 -8.09 4.31 -24.24
N ALA A 150 -7.87 5.24 -23.31
CA ALA A 150 -6.64 5.34 -22.53
C ALA A 150 -6.77 4.81 -21.09
N GLY A 151 -8.01 4.56 -20.64
CA GLY A 151 -8.30 3.99 -19.33
C GLY A 151 -7.96 2.51 -19.24
N HIS A 152 -7.61 2.08 -18.03
CA HIS A 152 -7.22 0.70 -17.74
C HIS A 152 -7.88 0.21 -16.46
N VAL A 153 -8.04 -1.10 -16.36
CA VAL A 153 -8.39 -1.79 -15.12
C VAL A 153 -7.24 -2.71 -14.75
N ARG A 154 -6.70 -2.52 -13.55
CA ARG A 154 -5.76 -3.42 -12.90
C ARG A 154 -6.53 -4.37 -11.99
N VAL A 155 -6.63 -5.62 -12.39
CA VAL A 155 -7.31 -6.66 -11.60
C VAL A 155 -6.28 -7.51 -10.88
N SER A 156 -6.42 -7.68 -9.57
CA SER A 156 -5.62 -8.61 -8.76
C SER A 156 -6.52 -9.62 -8.05
N LEU A 157 -5.97 -10.79 -7.74
CA LEU A 157 -6.62 -11.78 -6.88
C LEU A 157 -6.04 -11.69 -5.46
N GLY A 158 -6.91 -11.58 -4.45
CA GLY A 158 -6.53 -11.45 -3.05
C GLY A 158 -7.24 -12.45 -2.14
N ASP A 159 -6.84 -12.49 -0.87
CA ASP A 159 -7.40 -13.40 0.14
C ASP A 159 -8.50 -12.75 1.01
N GLY A 160 -8.89 -11.51 0.68
CA GLY A 160 -10.02 -10.84 1.31
C GLY A 160 -11.35 -11.52 1.03
N SER A 161 -12.42 -11.10 1.72
CA SER A 161 -13.79 -11.61 1.54
C SER A 161 -14.66 -10.74 0.62
N GLU A 162 -14.20 -9.54 0.29
CA GLU A 162 -14.94 -8.53 -0.48
C GLU A 162 -14.19 -8.18 -1.77
N VAL A 163 -14.96 -7.89 -2.83
CA VAL A 163 -14.41 -7.25 -4.02
C VAL A 163 -14.22 -5.78 -3.73
N ARG A 164 -12.99 -5.29 -3.87
CA ARG A 164 -12.65 -3.88 -3.66
C ARG A 164 -12.39 -3.23 -5.01
N VAL A 165 -13.08 -2.12 -5.27
CA VAL A 165 -12.85 -1.30 -6.46
C VAL A 165 -12.36 0.07 -6.00
N ARG A 166 -11.25 0.53 -6.58
CA ARG A 166 -10.67 1.85 -6.32
C ARG A 166 -10.40 2.58 -7.62
N GLY A 167 -10.47 3.90 -7.59
CA GLY A 167 -10.06 4.78 -8.67
C GLY A 167 -9.75 6.17 -8.13
N PRO A 168 -9.15 7.06 -8.92
CA PRO A 168 -8.87 8.43 -8.49
C PRO A 168 -10.15 9.14 -8.04
N VAL A 169 -10.04 10.03 -7.05
CA VAL A 169 -11.18 10.84 -6.59
C VAL A 169 -11.77 11.62 -7.78
N GLY A 170 -13.10 11.55 -7.94
CA GLY A 170 -13.82 12.22 -9.04
C GLY A 170 -13.75 11.51 -10.40
N ALA A 171 -13.00 10.40 -10.54
CA ALA A 171 -12.88 9.66 -11.79
C ALA A 171 -14.16 8.88 -12.17
N ALA A 172 -14.99 8.51 -11.19
CA ALA A 172 -16.23 7.79 -11.44
C ALA A 172 -17.22 7.90 -10.26
N THR A 173 -18.49 7.62 -10.57
CA THR A 173 -19.53 7.38 -9.56
C THR A 173 -19.80 5.88 -9.44
N PHE A 174 -19.82 5.37 -8.20
CA PHE A 174 -20.08 3.97 -7.89
C PHE A 174 -21.53 3.76 -7.45
N THR A 175 -22.19 2.72 -7.95
CA THR A 175 -23.55 2.34 -7.53
C THR A 175 -23.65 0.82 -7.42
N SER A 176 -23.99 0.30 -6.25
CA SER A 176 -24.22 -1.13 -6.01
C SER A 176 -25.70 -1.49 -6.01
N ASP A 177 -26.03 -2.62 -6.62
CA ASP A 177 -27.37 -3.19 -6.62
C ASP A 177 -27.31 -4.71 -6.82
N GLY A 178 -27.81 -5.50 -5.87
CA GLY A 178 -28.19 -6.91 -6.06
C GLY A 178 -27.21 -7.84 -6.80
N GLY A 179 -25.89 -7.70 -6.61
CA GLY A 179 -24.88 -8.47 -7.36
C GLY A 179 -24.32 -7.76 -8.59
N ARG A 180 -24.55 -6.46 -8.71
CA ARG A 180 -23.99 -5.58 -9.73
C ARG A 180 -23.35 -4.36 -9.07
N LEU A 181 -22.17 -3.99 -9.55
CA LEU A 181 -21.52 -2.72 -9.27
C LEU A 181 -21.41 -1.94 -10.58
N ALA A 182 -22.17 -0.86 -10.72
CA ALA A 182 -22.07 0.05 -11.84
C ALA A 182 -21.06 1.17 -11.53
N ILE A 183 -20.14 1.39 -12.46
CA ILE A 183 -19.12 2.42 -12.44
C ILE A 183 -19.42 3.37 -13.60
N ASP A 184 -19.85 4.58 -13.28
CA ASP A 184 -20.08 5.63 -14.26
C ASP A 184 -18.78 6.43 -14.45
N ASN A 185 -17.99 6.03 -15.45
CA ASN A 185 -16.66 6.55 -15.76
C ASN A 185 -16.64 7.52 -16.96
N ARG A 186 -17.78 8.16 -17.25
CA ARG A 186 -17.89 9.16 -18.32
C ARG A 186 -16.86 10.26 -18.05
N SER A 187 -15.90 10.45 -18.96
CA SER A 187 -14.79 11.44 -18.93
C SER A 187 -13.49 11.07 -18.20
N SER A 188 -13.27 9.80 -17.83
CA SER A 188 -12.03 9.40 -17.18
C SER A 188 -11.21 8.40 -17.99
N ASP A 189 -9.95 8.78 -18.24
CA ASP A 189 -8.88 7.89 -18.73
C ASP A 189 -8.05 7.32 -17.56
N ALA A 190 -8.62 7.32 -16.35
CA ALA A 190 -7.94 6.82 -15.17
C ALA A 190 -7.70 5.31 -15.21
N THR A 191 -6.77 4.88 -14.36
CA THR A 191 -6.60 3.48 -14.01
C THR A 191 -7.45 3.15 -12.78
N PHE A 192 -8.28 2.13 -12.90
CA PHE A 192 -9.06 1.58 -11.79
C PHE A 192 -8.38 0.32 -11.26
N GLU A 193 -8.41 0.13 -9.95
CA GLU A 193 -7.89 -1.07 -9.29
C GLU A 193 -9.05 -1.92 -8.79
N ILE A 194 -9.03 -3.21 -9.10
CA ILE A 194 -10.04 -4.17 -8.68
C ILE A 194 -9.34 -5.36 -8.02
N GLU A 195 -9.55 -5.51 -6.72
CA GLU A 195 -9.10 -6.69 -5.97
C GLU A 195 -10.27 -7.67 -5.84
N ILE A 196 -10.09 -8.89 -6.34
CA ILE A 196 -11.11 -9.94 -6.34
C ILE A 196 -10.69 -11.07 -5.38
N PRO A 197 -11.54 -11.44 -4.40
CA PRO A 197 -11.31 -12.61 -3.56
C PRO A 197 -11.10 -13.89 -4.38
N ARG A 198 -10.05 -14.65 -4.06
CA ARG A 198 -9.85 -16.01 -4.62
C ARG A 198 -11.03 -16.93 -4.29
N VAL A 199 -11.68 -16.72 -3.16
CA VAL A 199 -12.86 -17.49 -2.72
C VAL A 199 -14.16 -17.07 -3.41
N ALA A 200 -14.22 -15.92 -4.11
CA ALA A 200 -15.46 -15.45 -4.76
C ALA A 200 -15.93 -16.44 -5.83
N PRO A 201 -17.18 -16.94 -5.82
CA PRO A 201 -17.58 -17.99 -6.77
C PRO A 201 -17.47 -17.54 -8.23
N ARG A 202 -17.98 -16.34 -8.53
CA ARG A 202 -17.94 -15.76 -9.87
C ARG A 202 -17.88 -14.23 -9.84
N VAL A 203 -16.94 -13.64 -10.56
CA VAL A 203 -16.85 -12.19 -10.77
C VAL A 203 -16.63 -11.89 -12.24
N GLU A 204 -17.45 -11.01 -12.80
CA GLU A 204 -17.41 -10.62 -14.21
C GLU A 204 -17.18 -9.12 -14.32
N ILE A 205 -16.25 -8.70 -15.17
CA ILE A 205 -16.03 -7.27 -15.47
C ILE A 205 -16.47 -7.01 -16.91
N ARG A 206 -17.33 -6.00 -17.06
CA ARG A 206 -17.87 -5.57 -18.35
C ARG A 206 -17.58 -4.11 -18.63
N VAL A 207 -17.37 -3.78 -19.90
CA VAL A 207 -17.25 -2.41 -20.41
C VAL A 207 -18.31 -2.21 -21.49
N ALA A 208 -19.15 -1.21 -21.32
CA ALA A 208 -20.28 -0.95 -22.23
C ALA A 208 -21.14 -2.19 -22.53
N GLY A 209 -21.25 -3.10 -21.55
CA GLY A 209 -22.01 -4.35 -21.65
C GLY A 209 -21.23 -5.56 -22.16
N GLU A 210 -20.04 -5.37 -22.73
CA GLU A 210 -19.20 -6.45 -23.25
C GLU A 210 -18.25 -6.99 -22.17
N ARG A 211 -18.03 -8.31 -22.14
CA ARG A 211 -17.25 -8.98 -21.09
C ARG A 211 -15.76 -8.97 -21.41
N ILE A 212 -15.00 -8.23 -20.61
CA ILE A 212 -13.54 -8.13 -20.72
C ILE A 212 -12.80 -9.04 -19.73
N PHE A 213 -13.45 -9.47 -18.65
CA PHE A 213 -12.87 -10.35 -17.65
C PHE A 213 -13.93 -11.26 -17.03
N LEU A 214 -13.56 -12.49 -16.75
CA LEU A 214 -14.35 -13.44 -15.97
C LEU A 214 -13.43 -14.25 -15.07
N LYS A 215 -13.77 -14.27 -13.78
CA LYS A 215 -13.25 -15.18 -12.78
C LYS A 215 -14.38 -16.13 -12.36
N GLU A 216 -14.15 -17.42 -12.48
CA GLU A 216 -15.12 -18.47 -12.13
C GLU A 216 -14.41 -19.60 -11.39
N GLY A 217 -14.70 -19.74 -10.08
CA GLY A 217 -13.92 -20.58 -9.19
C GLY A 217 -12.43 -20.21 -9.25
N GLY A 218 -11.55 -21.18 -9.50
CA GLY A 218 -10.11 -20.93 -9.67
C GLY A 218 -9.68 -20.49 -11.07
N ARG A 219 -10.60 -20.36 -12.03
CA ARG A 219 -10.28 -20.04 -13.43
C ARG A 219 -10.47 -18.57 -13.74
N VAL A 220 -9.57 -18.02 -14.55
CA VAL A 220 -9.63 -16.63 -15.03
C VAL A 220 -9.51 -16.60 -16.55
N SER A 221 -10.35 -15.80 -17.19
CA SER A 221 -10.26 -15.45 -18.60
C SER A 221 -10.36 -13.94 -18.77
N ALA A 222 -9.46 -13.34 -19.54
CA ALA A 222 -9.43 -11.91 -19.81
C ALA A 222 -9.29 -11.68 -21.33
N ALA A 223 -10.09 -10.77 -21.89
CA ALA A 223 -9.99 -10.36 -23.29
C ALA A 223 -9.08 -9.13 -23.41
N GLY A 224 -8.10 -9.18 -24.31
CA GLY A 224 -7.21 -8.04 -24.61
C GLY A 224 -6.25 -7.60 -23.50
N GLY A 225 -6.27 -8.26 -22.34
CA GLY A 225 -5.44 -7.92 -21.19
C GLY A 225 -4.09 -8.63 -21.17
N ARG A 226 -3.09 -7.97 -20.58
CA ARG A 226 -1.78 -8.59 -20.29
C ARG A 226 -1.76 -9.09 -18.85
N ALA A 227 -1.49 -10.38 -18.67
CA ALA A 227 -1.20 -10.94 -17.35
C ALA A 227 0.27 -10.72 -16.99
N VAL A 228 0.53 -10.20 -15.79
CA VAL A 228 1.86 -10.07 -15.19
C VAL A 228 1.79 -10.69 -13.80
N GLY A 229 2.17 -11.97 -13.71
CA GLY A 229 1.93 -12.76 -12.50
C GLY A 229 0.44 -12.94 -12.24
N GLU A 230 -0.03 -12.52 -11.07
CA GLU A 230 -1.45 -12.59 -10.68
C GLU A 230 -2.22 -11.29 -10.89
N VAL A 231 -1.62 -10.35 -11.62
CA VAL A 231 -2.21 -9.07 -11.95
C VAL A 231 -2.55 -9.04 -13.43
N TYR A 232 -3.79 -8.67 -13.75
CA TYR A 232 -4.28 -8.49 -15.11
C TYR A 232 -4.44 -7.00 -15.37
N LEU A 233 -3.76 -6.48 -16.40
CA LEU A 233 -3.98 -5.14 -16.88
C LEU A 233 -4.84 -5.20 -18.15
N ILE A 234 -6.05 -4.66 -18.06
CA ILE A 234 -7.08 -4.79 -19.11
C ILE A 234 -7.46 -3.39 -19.59
N PRO A 235 -7.41 -3.11 -20.90
CA PRO A 235 -7.86 -1.82 -21.41
C PRO A 235 -9.37 -1.66 -21.21
N LEU A 236 -9.81 -0.42 -20.95
CA LEU A 236 -11.22 -0.05 -20.98
C LEU A 236 -11.72 0.26 -22.40
N ALA A 237 -10.90 -0.04 -23.41
CA ALA A 237 -11.30 -0.08 -24.80
C ALA A 237 -12.03 -1.39 -25.12
N LEU A 238 -12.93 -1.37 -26.10
CA LEU A 238 -13.49 -2.61 -26.62
C LEU A 238 -12.38 -3.40 -27.34
N PRO A 239 -12.30 -4.73 -27.16
CA PRO A 239 -11.42 -5.57 -27.94
C PRO A 239 -11.72 -5.38 -29.44
N SER A 240 -10.68 -5.28 -30.25
CA SER A 240 -10.85 -5.31 -31.70
C SER A 240 -11.37 -6.70 -32.13
N PRO A 241 -12.35 -6.77 -33.06
CA PRO A 241 -12.92 -8.03 -33.52
C PRO A 241 -11.91 -8.93 -34.25
#